data_AF-A0A5N5T5D7-F1
#
_entry.id   AF-A0A5N5T5D7-F1
#
_cell.length_a   1.000
_cell.length_b   1.000
_cell.length_c   1.000
_cell.angle_alpha   90.00
_cell.angle_beta   90.00
_cell.angle_gamma   90.00
#
_symmetry.space_group_name_H-M   'P 1'
#
loop_
_entity.id
_entity.type
_entity.pdbx_description
1 polymer ?
#
loop_
_entity_poly.entity_id
_entity_poly.type
_entity_poly.pdbx_seq_one_letter_code
_entity_poly.pdbx_strand_id
1 'polypeptide(L)'
;MGKLINLVDAENFSLGDFTYRPALVAVIKFIDVFESNYPEILRCSYVVNAPKAFSVAFSIMKPFISEKTLNKIKIHGKTGWKEGLLKMIDADQLPVHWGGTMTDPDGNTKCISKICIGGKVPEEYYLNNKVLAVQNQNLHLDFKSQITLKKTESKIFEFQVFENVGSQLRWEFRSTGCDIAFEVSRTISEEVEELIPLQRVNSQVFKEEGSLICDEKGLCEY
;
A
#
# COMPACT_ATOMS: atom_id res chain seq x y z
N MET A 1 -10.21 -18.59 23.53
CA MET A 1 -9.44 -18.11 22.37
C MET A 1 -8.73 -16.82 22.78
N GLY A 2 -7.41 -16.72 22.58
CA GLY A 2 -6.65 -15.53 22.97
C GLY A 2 -6.98 -14.33 22.08
N LYS A 3 -6.88 -13.10 22.62
CA LYS A 3 -7.00 -11.86 21.84
C LYS A 3 -5.64 -11.22 21.63
N LEU A 4 -5.45 -10.57 20.49
CA LEU A 4 -4.22 -9.89 20.07
C LEU A 4 -4.19 -8.44 20.57
N ILE A 5 -3.06 -8.01 21.13
CA ILE A 5 -2.72 -6.59 21.31
C ILE A 5 -1.67 -6.26 20.26
N ASN A 6 -1.95 -5.26 19.44
CA ASN A 6 -1.03 -4.80 18.40
C ASN A 6 -0.37 -3.48 18.83
N LEU A 7 0.94 -3.36 18.65
CA LEU A 7 1.71 -2.14 18.87
C LEU A 7 2.42 -1.77 17.56
N VAL A 8 2.09 -0.61 17.01
CA VAL A 8 2.65 -0.07 15.78
C VAL A 8 3.46 1.16 16.16
N ASP A 9 4.79 1.06 16.06
CA ASP A 9 5.66 2.22 16.22
C ASP A 9 5.78 2.96 14.88
N ALA A 10 5.28 4.19 14.83
CA ALA A 10 5.33 5.06 13.67
C ALA A 10 6.47 6.09 13.75
N GLU A 11 7.45 5.88 14.64
CA GLU A 11 8.68 6.67 14.63
C GLU A 11 9.38 6.57 13.27
N ASN A 12 9.83 7.71 12.74
CA ASN A 12 10.41 7.84 11.40
C ASN A 12 9.50 7.43 10.23
N PHE A 13 8.18 7.38 10.43
CA PHE A 13 7.23 7.12 9.35
C PHE A 13 7.35 8.14 8.21
N SER A 14 7.44 7.62 6.98
CA SER A 14 7.52 8.38 5.73
C SER A 14 6.23 8.19 4.94
N LEU A 15 5.51 9.30 4.70
CA LEU A 15 4.30 9.24 3.89
C LEU A 15 4.61 8.84 2.45
N GLY A 16 5.74 9.32 1.90
CA GLY A 16 6.17 8.97 0.54
C GLY A 16 6.36 7.47 0.36
N ASP A 17 7.11 6.83 1.27
CA ASP A 17 7.34 5.37 1.23
C ASP A 17 6.05 4.59 1.43
N PHE A 18 5.15 5.07 2.29
CA PHE A 18 3.84 4.45 2.50
C PHE A 18 2.95 4.54 1.24
N THR A 19 2.96 5.69 0.57
CA THR A 19 2.16 5.92 -0.64
C THR A 19 2.80 5.36 -1.92
N TYR A 20 4.03 4.83 -1.83
CA TYR A 20 4.60 4.07 -2.95
C TYR A 20 3.67 2.91 -3.27
N ARG A 21 3.13 2.91 -4.50
CA ARG A 21 1.98 2.08 -4.90
C ARG A 21 2.12 0.60 -4.51
N PRO A 22 3.26 -0.08 -4.72
CA PRO A 22 3.44 -1.47 -4.27
C PRO A 22 3.35 -1.65 -2.75
N ALA A 23 3.90 -0.72 -1.97
CA ALA A 23 3.80 -0.77 -0.51
C ALA A 23 2.36 -0.56 -0.05
N LEU A 24 1.66 0.42 -0.63
CA LEU A 24 0.26 0.71 -0.32
C LEU A 24 -0.64 -0.50 -0.64
N VAL A 25 -0.48 -1.11 -1.82
CA VAL A 25 -1.25 -2.29 -2.24
C VAL A 25 -0.97 -3.47 -1.30
N ALA A 26 0.29 -3.69 -0.90
CA ALA A 26 0.63 -4.74 0.05
C ALA A 26 -0.04 -4.52 1.42
N VAL A 27 -0.07 -3.29 1.92
CA VAL A 27 -0.74 -2.94 3.19
C VAL A 27 -2.25 -3.14 3.09
N ILE A 28 -2.89 -2.67 2.02
CA ILE A 28 -4.33 -2.85 1.81
C ILE A 28 -4.66 -4.34 1.74
N LYS A 29 -3.85 -5.14 1.03
CA LYS A 29 -4.08 -6.58 0.94
C LYS A 29 -3.92 -7.28 2.28
N PHE A 30 -2.95 -6.86 3.09
CA PHE A 30 -2.81 -7.36 4.46
C PHE A 30 -4.05 -7.06 5.31
N ILE A 31 -4.58 -5.84 5.25
CA ILE A 31 -5.82 -5.46 5.96
C ILE A 31 -7.00 -6.32 5.50
N ASP A 32 -7.18 -6.48 4.19
CA ASP A 32 -8.24 -7.32 3.59
C ASP A 32 -8.20 -8.77 4.10
N VAL A 33 -7.01 -9.38 4.09
CA VAL A 33 -6.80 -10.73 4.61
C VAL A 33 -7.09 -10.79 6.11
N PHE A 34 -6.63 -9.81 6.88
CA PHE A 34 -6.83 -9.75 8.33
C PHE A 34 -8.32 -9.64 8.70
N GLU A 35 -9.03 -8.69 8.11
CA GLU A 35 -10.45 -8.43 8.37
C GLU A 35 -11.33 -9.63 7.94
N SER A 36 -11.02 -10.25 6.79
CA SER A 36 -11.83 -11.33 6.23
C SER A 36 -11.64 -12.67 6.94
N ASN A 37 -10.42 -12.96 7.42
CA ASN A 37 -10.07 -14.30 7.92
C ASN A 37 -9.91 -14.37 9.44
N TYR A 38 -9.70 -13.24 10.11
CA TYR A 38 -9.47 -13.18 11.56
C TYR A 38 -10.40 -12.20 12.26
N PRO A 39 -11.72 -12.35 12.10
CA PRO A 39 -12.68 -11.46 12.76
C PRO A 39 -12.56 -11.55 14.29
N GLU A 40 -12.66 -10.40 14.96
CA GLU A 40 -12.70 -10.27 16.43
C GLU A 40 -11.47 -10.75 17.21
N ILE A 41 -10.35 -11.09 16.56
CA ILE A 41 -9.13 -11.46 17.27
C ILE A 41 -8.43 -10.25 17.91
N LEU A 42 -8.60 -9.06 17.35
CA LEU A 42 -7.98 -7.84 17.85
C LEU A 42 -8.67 -7.38 19.14
N ARG A 43 -7.90 -7.21 20.21
CA ARG A 43 -8.32 -6.54 21.45
C ARG A 43 -8.15 -5.03 21.34
N CYS A 44 -6.96 -4.59 20.95
CA CYS A 44 -6.62 -3.18 20.71
C CYS A 44 -5.39 -3.07 19.81
N SER A 45 -5.27 -1.95 19.10
CA SER A 45 -4.09 -1.59 18.31
C SER A 45 -3.62 -0.20 18.74
N TYR A 46 -2.41 -0.09 19.28
CA TYR A 46 -1.78 1.17 19.64
C TYR A 46 -0.83 1.59 18.54
N VAL A 47 -1.09 2.73 17.91
CA VAL A 47 -0.12 3.42 17.07
C VAL A 47 0.58 4.45 17.94
N VAL A 48 1.89 4.33 18.11
CA VAL A 48 2.71 5.22 18.96
C VAL A 48 3.71 5.99 18.13
N ASN A 49 4.19 7.12 18.66
CA ASN A 49 5.13 8.00 17.98
C ASN A 49 4.63 8.52 16.61
N ALA A 50 3.30 8.55 16.39
CA ALA A 50 2.73 8.91 15.10
C ALA A 50 3.03 10.38 14.75
N PRO A 51 3.72 10.66 13.64
CA PRO A 51 3.86 12.02 13.15
C PRO A 51 2.53 12.54 12.59
N LYS A 52 2.39 13.86 12.42
CA LYS A 52 1.17 14.47 11.85
C LYS A 52 0.79 13.85 10.50
N ALA A 53 1.79 13.53 9.66
CA ALA A 53 1.59 12.91 8.36
C ALA A 53 0.91 11.52 8.42
N PHE A 54 1.01 10.80 9.54
CA PHE A 54 0.32 9.52 9.72
C PHE A 54 -1.20 9.64 9.60
N SER A 55 -1.78 10.79 9.96
CA SER A 55 -3.23 11.03 9.82
C SER A 55 -3.73 10.94 8.37
N VAL A 56 -2.88 11.32 7.41
CA VAL A 56 -3.17 11.20 5.97
C VAL A 56 -3.16 9.73 5.57
N ALA A 57 -2.10 9.00 5.92
CA ALA A 57 -1.99 7.56 5.67
C ALA A 57 -3.15 6.78 6.30
N PHE A 58 -3.52 7.08 7.54
CA PHE A 58 -4.64 6.45 8.21
C PHE A 58 -5.96 6.72 7.49
N SER A 59 -6.17 7.94 6.97
CA SER A 59 -7.37 8.27 6.22
C SER A 59 -7.47 7.50 4.90
N ILE A 60 -6.35 7.18 4.26
CA ILE A 60 -6.29 6.31 3.07
C ILE A 60 -6.66 4.86 3.43
N MET A 61 -6.22 4.34 4.58
CA MET A 61 -6.49 2.96 4.99
C MET A 61 -7.92 2.75 5.53
N LYS A 62 -8.53 3.76 6.16
CA LYS A 62 -9.83 3.68 6.83
C LYS A 62 -10.93 2.95 6.04
N PRO A 63 -11.14 3.18 4.73
CA PRO A 63 -12.21 2.52 3.97
C PRO A 63 -12.08 1.00 3.92
N PHE A 64 -10.89 0.46 4.16
CA PHE A 64 -10.61 -0.98 4.14
C PHE A 64 -10.69 -1.64 5.52
N ILE A 65 -10.93 -0.87 6.58
CA ILE A 65 -10.95 -1.35 7.97
C ILE A 65 -12.39 -1.31 8.49
N SER A 66 -12.85 -2.41 9.11
CA SER A 66 -14.19 -2.45 9.70
C SER A 66 -14.34 -1.45 10.86
N GLU A 67 -15.56 -0.96 11.07
CA GLU A 67 -15.86 -0.04 12.18
C GLU A 67 -15.46 -0.61 13.55
N LYS A 68 -15.63 -1.93 13.72
CA LYS A 68 -15.24 -2.64 14.94
C LYS A 68 -13.73 -2.61 15.17
N THR A 69 -12.93 -2.78 14.12
CA THR A 69 -11.46 -2.66 14.21
C THR A 69 -11.06 -1.21 14.42
N LEU A 70 -11.66 -0.26 13.70
CA LEU A 70 -11.42 1.18 13.87
C LEU A 70 -11.61 1.63 15.33
N ASN A 71 -12.67 1.19 15.98
CA ASN A 71 -12.96 1.50 17.40
C ASN A 71 -11.92 0.93 18.38
N LYS A 72 -11.07 -0.01 17.94
CA LYS A 72 -10.00 -0.62 18.74
C LYS A 72 -8.63 0.03 18.48
N ILE A 73 -8.51 0.91 17.49
CA ILE A 73 -7.27 1.61 17.14
C ILE A 73 -7.14 2.88 17.99
N LYS A 74 -5.99 3.04 18.64
CA LYS A 74 -5.63 4.23 19.42
C LYS A 74 -4.35 4.84 18.86
N ILE A 75 -4.43 6.07 18.39
CA ILE A 75 -3.30 6.76 17.76
C ILE A 75 -2.76 7.81 18.73
N HIS A 76 -1.47 7.72 19.03
CA HIS A 76 -0.76 8.60 19.93
C HIS A 76 0.46 9.21 19.23
N GLY A 77 0.76 10.46 19.56
CA GLY A 77 2.01 11.11 19.19
C GLY A 77 3.19 10.58 20.02
N LYS A 78 4.15 11.46 20.34
CA LYS A 78 5.36 11.08 21.08
C LYS A 78 5.14 10.78 22.57
N THR A 79 4.02 11.21 23.16
CA THR A 79 3.77 11.13 24.61
C THR A 79 2.41 10.54 24.93
N GLY A 80 2.22 10.09 26.17
CA GLY A 80 0.94 9.65 26.72
C GLY A 80 0.46 8.26 26.30
N TRP A 81 1.31 7.47 25.61
CA TRP A 81 0.99 6.11 25.20
C TRP A 81 1.55 5.04 26.15
N LYS A 82 2.66 5.32 26.84
CA LYS A 82 3.36 4.33 27.70
C LYS A 82 2.49 3.86 28.86
N GLU A 83 1.85 4.79 29.55
CA GLU A 83 0.94 4.48 30.67
C GLU A 83 -0.29 3.70 30.18
N GLY A 84 -0.72 3.94 28.94
CA GLY A 84 -1.81 3.21 28.30
C GLY A 84 -1.44 1.76 27.95
N LEU A 85 -0.20 1.52 27.53
CA LEU A 85 0.33 0.18 27.28
C LEU A 85 0.50 -0.62 28.57
N LEU A 86 1.07 -0.02 29.62
CA LEU A 86 1.29 -0.69 30.90
C LEU A 86 0.01 -1.05 31.67
N LYS A 87 -1.14 -0.49 31.30
CA LYS A 87 -2.46 -0.92 31.79
C LYS A 87 -2.93 -2.23 31.14
N MET A 88 -2.32 -2.63 30.04
CA MET A 88 -2.76 -3.73 29.19
C MET A 88 -1.72 -4.84 29.05
N ILE A 89 -0.44 -4.50 29.23
CA ILE A 89 0.73 -5.37 29.10
C ILE A 89 1.54 -5.22 30.38
N ASP A 90 1.85 -6.34 31.03
CA ASP A 90 2.71 -6.34 32.21
C ASP A 90 4.10 -5.79 31.86
N ALA A 91 4.70 -5.01 32.78
CA ALA A 91 5.92 -4.27 32.49
C ALA A 91 7.09 -5.18 32.06
N ASP A 92 7.19 -6.37 32.65
CA ASP A 92 8.21 -7.38 32.35
C ASP A 92 7.98 -8.11 31.01
N GLN A 93 6.81 -7.92 30.38
CA GLN A 93 6.47 -8.45 29.06
C GLN A 93 6.62 -7.40 27.93
N LEU A 94 6.92 -6.15 28.27
CA LEU A 94 7.09 -5.05 27.32
C LEU A 94 8.56 -4.60 27.29
N PRO A 95 9.19 -4.45 26.11
CA PRO A 95 10.56 -3.96 26.04
C PRO A 95 10.73 -2.58 26.67
N VAL A 96 11.89 -2.34 27.27
CA VAL A 96 12.25 -1.04 27.86
C VAL A 96 12.07 0.10 26.85
N HIS A 97 12.41 -0.14 25.58
CA HIS A 97 12.24 0.84 24.51
C HIS A 97 10.78 1.37 24.40
N TRP A 98 9.79 0.50 24.61
CA TRP A 98 8.37 0.86 24.60
C TRP A 98 7.76 1.08 25.99
N GLY A 99 8.61 1.29 27.01
CA GLY A 99 8.19 1.73 28.34
C GLY A 99 7.96 0.62 29.36
N GLY A 100 8.30 -0.63 29.06
CA GLY A 100 8.33 -1.71 30.06
C GLY A 100 9.70 -1.87 30.72
N THR A 101 9.99 -3.09 31.15
CA THR A 101 11.24 -3.47 31.83
C THR A 101 11.93 -4.66 31.18
N MET A 102 11.39 -5.22 30.09
CA MET A 102 12.00 -6.35 29.39
C MET A 102 13.24 -5.90 28.61
N THR A 103 14.32 -6.67 28.73
CA THR A 103 15.54 -6.56 27.92
C THR A 103 15.94 -7.93 27.39
N ASP A 104 16.75 -7.96 26.34
CA ASP A 104 17.47 -9.18 25.98
C ASP A 104 18.49 -9.57 27.07
N PRO A 105 19.00 -10.81 27.06
CA PRO A 105 20.03 -11.26 28.00
C PRO A 105 21.32 -10.42 28.00
N ASP A 106 21.62 -9.73 26.90
CA ASP A 106 22.77 -8.83 26.73
C ASP A 106 22.46 -7.38 27.17
N GLY A 107 21.25 -7.10 27.66
CA GLY A 107 20.80 -5.77 28.07
C GLY A 107 20.18 -4.93 26.95
N ASN A 108 19.97 -5.46 25.74
CA ASN A 108 19.34 -4.70 24.67
C ASN A 108 17.89 -4.31 25.01
N THR A 109 17.61 -3.01 25.04
CA THR A 109 16.30 -2.44 25.44
C THR A 109 15.20 -2.60 24.39
N LYS A 110 15.56 -2.92 23.15
CA LYS A 110 14.62 -3.17 22.05
C LYS A 110 14.20 -4.63 21.92
N CYS A 111 14.84 -5.53 22.69
CA CYS A 111 14.58 -6.97 22.63
C CYS A 111 14.69 -7.53 21.20
N ILE A 112 15.81 -7.23 20.51
CA ILE A 112 16.03 -7.61 19.10
C ILE A 112 16.11 -9.13 18.90
N SER A 113 16.34 -9.91 19.96
CA SER A 113 16.23 -11.37 19.91
C SER A 113 14.79 -11.84 19.59
N LYS A 114 13.79 -11.00 19.85
CA LYS A 114 12.36 -11.27 19.62
C LYS A 114 11.75 -10.39 18.53
N ILE A 115 12.29 -9.18 18.33
CA ILE A 115 11.68 -8.15 17.50
C ILE A 115 12.64 -7.73 16.39
N CYS A 116 12.22 -7.95 15.14
CA CYS A 116 12.92 -7.42 13.99
C CYS A 116 12.65 -5.91 13.86
N ILE A 117 13.70 -5.09 13.99
CA ILE A 117 13.63 -3.62 13.90
C ILE A 117 13.72 -3.12 12.44
N GLY A 118 13.84 -4.04 11.48
CA GLY A 118 14.02 -3.73 10.06
C GLY A 118 15.39 -3.09 9.78
N GLY A 119 15.46 -2.29 8.73
CA GLY A 119 16.68 -1.65 8.25
C GLY A 119 16.68 -1.51 6.73
N LYS A 120 17.68 -0.82 6.18
CA LYS A 120 17.88 -0.78 4.72
C LYS A 120 18.22 -2.19 4.25
N VAL A 121 17.46 -2.71 3.29
CA VAL A 121 17.74 -4.01 2.66
C VAL A 121 19.07 -3.89 1.91
N PRO A 122 20.08 -4.74 2.21
CA PRO A 122 21.34 -4.74 1.46
C PRO A 122 21.11 -5.01 -0.03
N GLU A 123 21.85 -4.32 -0.90
CA GLU A 123 21.66 -4.38 -2.36
C GLU A 123 21.87 -5.78 -2.95
N GLU A 124 22.66 -6.62 -2.29
CA GLU A 124 22.84 -8.04 -2.64
C GLU A 124 21.55 -8.87 -2.56
N TYR A 125 20.56 -8.43 -1.77
CA TYR A 125 19.23 -9.07 -1.72
C TYR A 125 18.28 -8.53 -2.78
N TYR A 126 18.67 -7.50 -3.53
CA TYR A 126 17.80 -6.96 -4.57
C TYR A 126 17.73 -8.00 -5.68
N LEU A 127 16.51 -8.33 -6.07
CA LEU A 127 16.31 -9.28 -7.16
C LEU A 127 16.86 -8.64 -8.44
N ASN A 128 17.88 -9.27 -9.01
CA ASN A 128 18.37 -8.90 -10.33
C ASN A 128 17.23 -9.04 -11.36
N ASN A 129 17.19 -8.17 -12.38
CA ASN A 129 16.13 -8.15 -13.40
C ASN A 129 15.81 -9.53 -14.01
N LYS A 130 16.78 -10.44 -14.09
CA LYS A 130 16.59 -11.82 -14.55
C LYS A 130 15.71 -12.67 -13.61
N VAL A 131 15.87 -12.53 -12.29
CA VAL A 131 15.09 -13.27 -11.28
C VAL A 131 13.68 -12.70 -11.19
N LEU A 132 13.55 -11.37 -11.28
CA LEU A 132 12.24 -10.72 -11.43
C LEU A 132 11.54 -11.23 -12.68
N ALA A 133 12.19 -11.26 -13.85
CA ALA A 133 11.57 -11.76 -15.08
C ALA A 133 11.04 -13.20 -14.94
N VAL A 134 11.80 -14.10 -14.28
CA VAL A 134 11.40 -15.50 -14.06
C VAL A 134 10.27 -15.63 -13.03
N GLN A 135 10.33 -14.92 -11.90
CA GLN A 135 9.25 -14.94 -10.90
C GLN A 135 7.96 -14.33 -11.46
N ASN A 136 8.08 -13.35 -12.35
CA ASN A 136 6.97 -12.72 -13.03
C ASN A 136 6.38 -13.55 -14.17
N GLN A 137 7.10 -14.54 -14.71
CA GLN A 137 6.54 -15.54 -15.63
C GLN A 137 5.59 -16.52 -14.93
N ASN A 138 5.74 -16.72 -13.61
CA ASN A 138 4.91 -17.62 -12.82
C ASN A 138 3.68 -16.94 -12.19
N LEU A 139 3.61 -15.60 -12.24
CA LEU A 139 2.32 -14.93 -12.12
C LEU A 139 1.60 -15.22 -13.43
N HIS A 140 0.52 -16.00 -13.40
CA HIS A 140 -0.38 -16.18 -14.53
C HIS A 140 -0.91 -14.82 -14.97
N LEU A 141 -0.19 -14.18 -15.88
CA LEU A 141 -0.51 -12.89 -16.46
C LEU A 141 -1.17 -13.18 -17.80
N ASP A 142 -2.45 -13.54 -17.76
CA ASP A 142 -3.30 -13.72 -18.94
C ASP A 142 -3.67 -12.35 -19.54
N PHE A 143 -2.65 -11.53 -19.86
CA PHE A 143 -2.87 -10.29 -20.59
C PHE A 143 -3.45 -10.62 -21.97
N LYS A 144 -4.55 -9.95 -22.32
CA LYS A 144 -5.25 -10.20 -23.59
C LYS A 144 -4.42 -9.88 -24.83
N SER A 145 -3.43 -9.00 -24.70
CA SER A 145 -2.64 -8.47 -25.83
C SER A 145 -1.22 -8.15 -25.43
N GLN A 146 -0.28 -8.35 -26.35
CA GLN A 146 1.11 -7.94 -26.24
C GLN A 146 1.45 -6.94 -27.34
N ILE A 147 2.11 -5.84 -26.98
CA ILE A 147 2.46 -4.76 -27.90
C ILE A 147 3.94 -4.41 -27.73
N THR A 148 4.64 -4.21 -28.84
CA THR A 148 6.03 -3.76 -28.86
C THR A 148 6.07 -2.33 -29.38
N LEU A 149 6.55 -1.41 -28.54
CA LEU A 149 6.72 0.01 -28.90
C LEU A 149 8.19 0.32 -29.15
N LYS A 150 8.47 1.07 -30.21
CA LYS A 150 9.79 1.67 -30.44
C LYS A 150 10.01 2.86 -29.51
N LYS A 151 11.26 3.32 -29.42
CA LYS A 151 11.58 4.56 -28.71
C LYS A 151 10.73 5.70 -29.29
N THR A 152 10.07 6.46 -28.42
CA THR A 152 9.12 7.56 -28.71
C THR A 152 7.82 7.17 -29.43
N GLU A 153 7.52 5.88 -29.58
CA GLU A 153 6.22 5.43 -30.07
C GLU A 153 5.20 5.40 -28.93
N SER A 154 3.97 5.81 -29.21
CA SER A 154 2.82 5.69 -28.31
C SER A 154 1.78 4.77 -28.92
N LYS A 155 0.98 4.15 -28.05
CA LYS A 155 -0.23 3.44 -28.44
C LYS A 155 -1.39 4.04 -27.69
N ILE A 156 -2.45 4.34 -28.42
CA ILE A 156 -3.70 4.87 -27.88
C ILE A 156 -4.76 3.78 -28.04
N PHE A 157 -5.55 3.57 -26.99
CA PHE A 157 -6.76 2.79 -26.99
C PHE A 157 -7.95 3.69 -26.79
N GLU A 158 -8.96 3.51 -27.63
CA GLU A 158 -10.15 4.34 -27.67
C GLU A 158 -11.35 3.57 -27.10
N PHE A 159 -12.08 4.20 -26.18
CA PHE A 159 -13.32 3.68 -25.63
C PHE A 159 -14.42 4.73 -25.69
N GLN A 160 -15.41 4.49 -26.55
CA GLN A 160 -16.50 5.42 -26.78
C GLN A 160 -17.65 5.18 -25.80
N VAL A 161 -18.03 6.22 -25.07
CA VAL A 161 -19.14 6.21 -24.11
C VAL A 161 -20.36 6.85 -24.76
N PHE A 162 -21.40 6.05 -25.01
CA PHE A 162 -22.67 6.49 -25.56
C PHE A 162 -23.80 6.31 -24.54
N GLU A 163 -24.56 5.22 -24.65
CA GLU A 163 -25.67 4.90 -23.74
C GLU A 163 -25.17 4.20 -22.46
N ASN A 164 -23.92 3.75 -22.45
CA ASN A 164 -23.24 3.09 -21.34
C ASN A 164 -22.60 4.05 -20.33
N VAL A 165 -23.22 5.21 -20.09
CA VAL A 165 -22.80 6.11 -19.01
C VAL A 165 -22.90 5.38 -17.67
N GLY A 166 -21.89 5.54 -16.82
CA GLY A 166 -21.70 4.77 -15.59
C GLY A 166 -20.94 3.45 -15.77
N SER A 167 -20.56 3.10 -17.01
CA SER A 167 -19.65 1.98 -17.25
C SER A 167 -18.24 2.26 -16.71
N GLN A 168 -17.45 1.21 -16.49
CA GLN A 168 -16.12 1.32 -15.91
C GLN A 168 -15.06 1.01 -16.96
N LEU A 169 -14.21 1.99 -17.26
CA LEU A 169 -12.98 1.76 -18.00
C LEU A 169 -11.95 1.17 -17.03
N ARG A 170 -11.42 -0.01 -17.36
CA ARG A 170 -10.40 -0.72 -16.57
C ARG A 170 -9.20 -1.05 -17.43
N TRP A 171 -8.02 -0.80 -16.91
CA TRP A 171 -6.76 -1.16 -17.56
C TRP A 171 -5.90 -1.98 -16.62
N GLU A 172 -5.09 -2.82 -17.24
CA GLU A 172 -4.06 -3.63 -16.61
C GLU A 172 -2.94 -3.82 -17.65
N PHE A 173 -1.71 -3.44 -17.32
CA PHE A 173 -0.58 -3.62 -18.21
C PHE A 173 0.74 -3.82 -17.45
N ARG A 174 1.71 -4.33 -18.20
CA ARG A 174 3.09 -4.52 -17.76
C ARG A 174 4.04 -4.19 -18.90
N SER A 175 5.11 -3.47 -18.60
CA SER A 175 6.20 -3.20 -19.53
C SER A 175 7.42 -4.04 -19.21
N THR A 176 8.20 -4.37 -20.24
CA THR A 176 9.52 -4.99 -20.10
C THR A 176 10.57 -4.05 -20.66
N GLY A 177 11.64 -3.79 -19.90
CA GLY A 177 12.84 -3.08 -20.36
C GLY A 177 12.93 -1.62 -19.92
N CYS A 178 11.82 -0.87 -19.90
CA CYS A 178 11.80 0.52 -19.43
C CYS A 178 10.45 0.93 -18.83
N ASP A 179 10.47 2.05 -18.12
CA ASP A 179 9.28 2.73 -17.63
C ASP A 179 8.54 3.39 -18.80
N ILE A 180 7.21 3.28 -18.78
CA ILE A 180 6.37 3.86 -19.82
C ILE A 180 5.66 5.11 -19.31
N ALA A 181 5.35 6.03 -20.21
CA ALA A 181 4.46 7.13 -19.88
C ALA A 181 3.02 6.66 -20.11
N PHE A 182 2.13 6.95 -19.17
CA PHE A 182 0.73 6.55 -19.21
C PHE A 182 -0.15 7.75 -18.84
N GLU A 183 -1.25 7.91 -19.56
CA GLU A 183 -2.21 9.01 -19.46
C GLU A 183 -3.60 8.45 -19.73
N VAL A 184 -4.63 9.07 -19.17
CA VAL A 184 -6.02 8.81 -19.55
C VAL A 184 -6.72 10.14 -19.74
N SER A 185 -7.31 10.35 -20.91
CA SER A 185 -8.05 11.56 -21.25
C SER A 185 -9.46 11.22 -21.73
N ARG A 186 -10.31 12.24 -21.74
CA ARG A 186 -11.66 12.17 -22.29
C ARG A 186 -11.92 13.38 -23.17
N THR A 187 -12.38 13.14 -24.38
CA THR A 187 -12.81 14.20 -25.30
C THR A 187 -14.33 14.32 -25.30
N ILE A 188 -14.85 15.50 -24.97
CA ILE A 188 -16.27 15.86 -25.01
C ILE A 188 -16.42 17.10 -25.89
N SER A 189 -17.16 17.00 -26.99
CA SER A 189 -17.44 18.15 -27.87
C SER A 189 -16.20 18.98 -28.24
N GLU A 190 -15.09 18.30 -28.56
CA GLU A 190 -13.77 18.87 -28.91
C GLU A 190 -12.94 19.43 -27.74
N GLU A 191 -13.48 19.45 -26.51
CA GLU A 191 -12.69 19.74 -25.30
C GLU A 191 -12.08 18.46 -24.74
N VAL A 192 -10.78 18.50 -24.44
CA VAL A 192 -10.04 17.37 -23.86
C VAL A 192 -9.89 17.60 -22.36
N GLU A 193 -10.40 16.65 -21.59
CA GLU A 193 -10.28 16.58 -20.14
C GLU A 193 -9.22 15.52 -19.78
N GLU A 194 -8.20 15.92 -19.02
CA GLU A 194 -7.20 14.99 -18.47
C GLU A 194 -7.76 14.30 -17.22
N LEU A 195 -8.11 13.02 -17.33
CA LEU A 195 -8.60 12.23 -16.19
C LEU A 195 -7.46 11.67 -15.34
N ILE A 196 -6.37 11.26 -16.01
CA ILE A 196 -5.10 10.87 -15.39
C ILE A 196 -3.99 11.58 -16.16
N PRO A 197 -3.28 12.55 -15.56
CA PRO A 197 -2.19 13.25 -16.21
C PRO A 197 -1.07 12.31 -16.67
N LEU A 198 -0.39 12.67 -17.75
CA LEU A 198 0.76 11.93 -18.26
C LEU A 198 1.84 11.76 -17.19
N GLN A 199 2.08 10.51 -16.78
CA GLN A 199 3.05 10.17 -15.74
C GLN A 199 3.88 8.95 -16.12
N ARG A 200 5.12 8.89 -15.61
CA ARG A 200 6.00 7.73 -15.76
C ARG A 200 5.62 6.67 -14.76
N VAL A 201 5.31 5.47 -15.24
CA VAL A 201 4.95 4.31 -14.42
C VAL A 201 5.98 3.19 -14.56
N ASN A 202 6.45 2.70 -13.41
CA ASN A 202 7.32 1.52 -13.35
C ASN A 202 6.45 0.26 -13.27
N SER A 203 5.96 -0.15 -14.43
CA SER A 203 5.19 -1.39 -14.58
C SER A 203 6.07 -2.64 -14.78
N GLN A 204 7.38 -2.54 -14.54
CA GLN A 204 8.32 -3.66 -14.77
C GLN A 204 8.34 -4.63 -13.59
N VAL A 205 8.18 -4.12 -12.38
CA VAL A 205 8.24 -4.92 -11.14
C VAL A 205 6.84 -5.37 -10.73
N PHE A 206 5.89 -4.44 -10.77
CA PHE A 206 4.48 -4.68 -10.45
C PHE A 206 3.60 -4.35 -11.66
N LYS A 207 2.47 -5.02 -11.80
CA LYS A 207 1.49 -4.64 -12.82
C LYS A 207 0.90 -3.27 -12.51
N GLU A 208 0.74 -2.45 -13.55
CA GLU A 208 -0.09 -1.26 -13.46
C GLU A 208 -1.52 -1.64 -13.72
N GLU A 209 -2.41 -1.18 -12.86
CA GLU A 209 -3.85 -1.45 -12.97
C GLU A 209 -4.63 -0.27 -12.40
N GLY A 210 -5.78 0.00 -13.00
CA GLY A 210 -6.62 1.10 -12.57
C GLY A 210 -8.00 1.02 -13.19
N SER A 211 -8.86 1.89 -12.69
CA SER A 211 -10.22 1.99 -13.18
C SER A 211 -10.76 3.39 -13.01
N LEU A 212 -11.60 3.81 -13.94
CA LEU A 212 -12.41 5.03 -13.82
C LEU A 212 -13.85 4.74 -14.20
N ILE A 213 -14.77 5.53 -13.63
CA ILE A 213 -16.18 5.49 -14.01
C ILE A 213 -16.34 6.50 -15.14
N CYS A 214 -16.88 6.03 -16.27
CA CYS A 214 -17.26 6.86 -17.41
C CYS A 214 -18.60 7.54 -17.09
N ASP A 215 -18.57 8.63 -16.31
CA ASP A 215 -19.74 9.35 -15.82
C ASP A 215 -20.39 10.29 -16.83
N GLU A 216 -19.74 10.55 -17.96
CA GLU A 216 -20.24 11.38 -19.05
C GLU A 216 -19.99 10.75 -20.43
N LYS A 217 -20.78 11.16 -21.42
CA LYS A 217 -20.63 10.75 -22.83
C LYS A 217 -19.40 11.42 -23.42
N GLY A 218 -18.59 10.64 -24.12
CA GLY A 218 -17.35 11.13 -24.73
C GLY A 218 -16.49 9.99 -25.23
N LEU A 219 -15.36 10.34 -25.84
CA LEU A 219 -14.33 9.39 -26.24
C LEU A 219 -13.26 9.36 -25.15
N CYS A 220 -13.09 8.25 -24.45
CA CYS A 220 -11.97 8.06 -23.53
C CYS A 220 -10.78 7.46 -24.28
N GLU A 221 -9.59 8.01 -24.05
CA GLU A 221 -8.32 7.57 -24.63
C GLU A 221 -7.32 7.20 -23.52
N TYR A 222 -6.61 6.08 -23.66
CA TYR A 222 -5.63 5.58 -22.67
C TYR A 222 -4.52 4.71 -23.29
#